data_AF-M0NPQ7-F1
#
_entry.id   AF-M0NPQ7-F1
#
_cell.length_a   1.000
_cell.length_b   1.000
_cell.length_c   1.000
_cell.angle_alpha   90.00
_cell.angle_beta   90.00
_cell.angle_gamma   90.00
#
_symmetry.space_group_name_H-M   'P 1'
#
loop_
_entity.id
_entity.type
_entity.pdbx_description
1 polymer ?
#
loop_
_entity_poly.entity_id
_entity_poly.type
_entity_poly.pdbx_seq_one_letter_code
_entity_poly.pdbx_strand_id
1 'polypeptide(L)'
;MSTKQRQTTRDETKRQVLEEFRDPISLTRWTDARSMREEFGMGAWDREVFNWPSVIPNCLEHSWDSPSNEVDGGTDWLARGKPGTGKSTLANYLVVRLLEINDEKVVWRGSSSRSEWIPLAPWTTLYLPAGVDMSIRLEPKDPTNEPVDLEVDELTEIVREVRTYSDPRELNQTLDEGSLHVVYPDPRMRGCQEVYERSPEKQYDTPPKRETLFSEEDPANHWWFAWFLARVEHGPHHWTSLIFDEIGDVCPQSASKDTFGTYQKVELLKDTWVDARKFGLSTYAFAHSETDVHQMIRRKLRWRVQMPETANPTKASDVVGFESIRMKHDMTSRYDVGEALMYTESSFESFGWDDMPSPSSYKLKIAPEVR
;
A
#
# COMPACT_ATOMS: atom_id res chain seq x y z
N MET A 1 -30.97 -32.63 -7.93
CA MET A 1 -29.56 -32.82 -8.32
C MET A 1 -28.86 -33.63 -7.26
N SER A 2 -28.08 -34.64 -7.65
CA SER A 2 -27.26 -35.45 -6.74
C SER A 2 -26.10 -34.63 -6.17
N THR A 3 -25.68 -34.87 -4.93
CA THR A 3 -24.52 -34.21 -4.28
C THR A 3 -23.26 -34.26 -5.16
N LYS A 4 -23.07 -35.37 -5.89
CA LYS A 4 -21.95 -35.55 -6.81
C LYS A 4 -22.00 -34.61 -8.02
N GLN A 5 -23.19 -34.37 -8.58
CA GLN A 5 -23.36 -33.40 -9.69
C GLN A 5 -23.09 -31.97 -9.23
N ARG A 6 -23.53 -31.59 -8.02
CA ARG A 6 -23.26 -30.26 -7.47
C ARG A 6 -21.77 -29.99 -7.22
N GLN A 7 -21.03 -31.01 -6.75
CA GLN A 7 -19.60 -30.90 -6.53
C GLN A 7 -18.83 -30.73 -7.84
N THR A 8 -19.16 -31.52 -8.87
CA THR A 8 -18.54 -31.38 -10.20
C THR A 8 -18.78 -30.01 -10.82
N THR A 9 -19.98 -29.44 -10.69
CA THR A 9 -20.26 -28.09 -11.20
C THR A 9 -19.46 -27.02 -10.46
N ARG A 10 -19.29 -27.13 -9.13
CA ARG A 10 -18.47 -26.18 -8.36
C ARG A 10 -16.99 -26.23 -8.72
N ASP A 11 -16.45 -27.43 -8.90
CA ASP A 11 -15.05 -27.61 -9.31
C ASP A 11 -14.80 -27.05 -10.72
N GLU A 12 -15.78 -27.18 -11.61
CA GLU A 12 -15.73 -26.60 -12.96
C GLU A 12 -15.80 -25.07 -12.94
N THR A 13 -16.72 -24.49 -12.17
CA THR A 13 -16.79 -23.03 -11.97
C THR A 13 -15.49 -22.50 -11.40
N LYS A 14 -14.94 -23.15 -10.37
CA LYS A 14 -13.67 -22.76 -9.76
C LYS A 14 -12.52 -22.72 -10.77
N ARG A 15 -12.39 -23.75 -11.60
CA ARG A 15 -11.37 -23.79 -12.65
C ARG A 15 -11.56 -22.66 -13.67
N GLN A 16 -12.79 -22.43 -14.14
CA GLN A 16 -13.09 -21.36 -15.09
C GLN A 16 -12.72 -19.97 -14.53
N VAL A 17 -12.99 -19.73 -13.25
CA VAL A 17 -12.62 -18.47 -12.59
C VAL A 17 -11.10 -18.33 -12.47
N LEU A 18 -10.40 -19.41 -12.10
CA LEU A 18 -8.93 -19.39 -12.03
C LEU A 18 -8.28 -19.16 -13.40
N GLU A 19 -8.87 -19.67 -14.48
CA GLU A 19 -8.43 -19.42 -15.86
C GLU A 19 -8.57 -17.94 -16.31
N GLU A 20 -9.33 -17.11 -15.58
CA GLU A 20 -9.35 -15.65 -15.83
C GLU A 20 -8.07 -14.95 -15.33
N PHE A 21 -7.39 -15.55 -14.36
CA PHE A 21 -6.12 -15.03 -13.85
C PHE A 21 -4.99 -15.43 -14.77
N ARG A 22 -4.00 -14.55 -14.87
CA ARG A 22 -2.79 -14.85 -15.63
C ARG A 22 -1.90 -15.80 -14.83
N ASP A 23 -1.31 -16.76 -15.53
CA ASP A 23 -0.29 -17.64 -14.97
C ASP A 23 0.80 -16.85 -14.23
N PRO A 24 1.21 -17.30 -13.04
CA PRO A 24 2.29 -16.66 -12.30
C PRO A 24 3.62 -16.67 -13.07
N ILE A 25 4.37 -15.57 -12.95
CA ILE A 25 5.56 -15.30 -13.75
C ILE A 25 6.82 -15.67 -12.96
N SER A 26 7.65 -16.53 -13.57
CA SER A 26 9.02 -16.81 -13.12
C SER A 26 10.01 -16.35 -14.19
N LEU A 27 10.74 -15.28 -13.92
CA LEU A 27 11.71 -14.71 -14.85
C LEU A 27 13.13 -15.22 -14.54
N THR A 28 13.85 -15.61 -15.57
CA THR A 28 15.27 -16.03 -15.46
C THR A 28 16.23 -15.06 -16.17
N ARG A 29 15.70 -14.11 -16.94
CA ARG A 29 16.48 -13.21 -17.81
C ARG A 29 16.15 -11.72 -17.67
N TRP A 30 14.95 -11.40 -17.19
CA TRP A 30 14.45 -10.02 -17.11
C TRP A 30 14.04 -9.69 -15.67
N THR A 31 14.07 -8.42 -15.31
CA THR A 31 13.53 -7.94 -14.03
C THR A 31 12.01 -7.90 -14.07
N ASP A 32 11.37 -7.99 -12.89
CA ASP A 32 9.92 -7.87 -12.75
C ASP A 32 9.43 -6.54 -13.33
N ALA A 33 10.10 -5.44 -13.00
CA ALA A 33 9.78 -4.11 -13.50
C ALA A 33 9.74 -4.05 -15.04
N ARG A 34 10.69 -4.68 -15.73
CA ARG A 34 10.67 -4.72 -17.20
C ARG A 34 9.47 -5.53 -17.72
N SER A 35 9.23 -6.70 -17.14
CA SER A 35 8.12 -7.58 -17.56
C SER A 35 6.76 -6.91 -17.35
N MET A 36 6.55 -6.26 -16.20
CA MET A 36 5.34 -5.48 -15.91
C MET A 36 5.15 -4.35 -16.91
N ARG A 37 6.21 -3.59 -17.23
CA ARG A 37 6.11 -2.49 -18.20
C ARG A 37 5.73 -2.98 -19.60
N GLU A 38 6.36 -4.05 -20.07
CA GLU A 38 6.03 -4.63 -21.38
C GLU A 38 4.57 -5.12 -21.40
N GLU A 39 4.06 -5.68 -20.29
CA GLU A 39 2.65 -6.09 -20.17
C GLU A 39 1.69 -4.92 -20.30
N PHE A 40 1.92 -3.85 -19.53
CA PHE A 40 1.00 -2.72 -19.44
C PHE A 40 1.32 -1.61 -20.45
N GLY A 41 2.20 -1.87 -21.42
CA GLY A 41 2.58 -0.89 -22.45
C GLY A 41 3.33 0.34 -21.92
N MET A 42 3.92 0.25 -20.73
CA MET A 42 4.59 1.38 -20.08
C MET A 42 5.97 1.62 -20.68
N GLY A 43 6.21 2.86 -21.15
CA GLY A 43 7.54 3.31 -21.54
C GLY A 43 8.54 3.28 -20.39
N ALA A 44 9.83 3.37 -20.71
CA ALA A 44 10.88 3.52 -19.70
C ALA A 44 10.75 4.81 -18.92
N TRP A 45 11.14 4.76 -17.65
CA TRP A 45 11.26 5.95 -16.84
C TRP A 45 12.22 6.94 -17.52
N ASP A 46 11.73 8.16 -17.72
CA ASP A 46 12.48 9.27 -18.26
C ASP A 46 12.20 10.50 -17.41
N ARG A 47 13.18 10.89 -16.61
CA ARG A 47 13.04 12.05 -15.71
C ARG A 47 13.03 13.39 -16.44
N GLU A 48 13.55 13.43 -17.67
CA GLU A 48 13.70 14.67 -18.43
C GLU A 48 12.38 15.17 -19.02
N VAL A 49 11.32 14.36 -18.98
CA VAL A 49 9.96 14.79 -19.38
C VAL A 49 9.32 15.72 -18.34
N PHE A 50 9.89 15.80 -17.13
CA PHE A 50 9.37 16.62 -16.03
C PHE A 50 10.15 17.93 -15.90
N ASN A 51 9.40 19.03 -15.76
CA ASN A 51 9.95 20.38 -15.61
C ASN A 51 10.44 20.64 -14.19
N TRP A 52 9.92 19.93 -13.19
CA TRP A 52 10.23 20.13 -11.79
C TRP A 52 10.81 18.86 -11.15
N PRO A 53 12.15 18.73 -11.13
CA PRO A 53 12.82 17.58 -10.52
C PRO A 53 12.41 17.35 -9.06
N SER A 54 12.10 18.41 -8.31
CA SER A 54 11.67 18.37 -6.91
C SER A 54 10.24 17.87 -6.68
N VAL A 55 9.49 17.55 -7.74
CA VAL A 55 8.11 17.05 -7.65
C VAL A 55 8.12 15.55 -7.93
N ILE A 56 7.85 15.13 -9.16
CA ILE A 56 7.66 13.71 -9.47
C ILE A 56 8.99 12.95 -9.44
N PRO A 57 10.08 13.41 -10.09
CA PRO A 57 11.35 12.68 -10.05
C PRO A 57 11.85 12.47 -8.63
N ASN A 58 11.94 13.52 -7.80
CA ASN A 58 12.41 13.38 -6.43
C ASN A 58 11.47 12.60 -5.50
N CYS A 59 10.18 12.47 -5.84
CA CYS A 59 9.27 11.59 -5.10
C CYS A 59 9.49 10.10 -5.43
N LEU A 60 10.05 9.78 -6.61
CA LEU A 60 10.19 8.41 -7.11
C LEU A 60 11.63 7.91 -7.13
N GLU A 61 12.61 8.77 -7.39
CA GLU A 61 14.04 8.46 -7.43
C GLU A 61 14.65 8.61 -6.03
N HIS A 62 14.88 7.48 -5.35
CA HIS A 62 15.41 7.49 -3.99
C HIS A 62 16.94 7.55 -3.99
N SER A 63 17.50 8.53 -3.29
CA SER A 63 18.94 8.72 -3.15
C SER A 63 19.32 9.16 -1.73
N TRP A 64 20.54 8.83 -1.34
CA TRP A 64 21.21 9.36 -0.14
C TRP A 64 22.09 10.58 -0.44
N ASP A 65 22.23 10.93 -1.72
CA ASP A 65 23.08 12.00 -2.23
C ASP A 65 22.36 12.68 -3.41
N SER A 66 21.28 13.39 -3.09
CA SER A 66 20.43 14.07 -4.06
C SER A 66 21.00 15.46 -4.37
N PRO A 67 20.69 16.02 -5.56
CA PRO A 67 20.98 17.42 -5.84
C PRO A 67 20.40 18.38 -4.79
N SER A 68 20.99 19.57 -4.63
CA SER A 68 20.61 20.52 -3.57
C SER A 68 19.18 21.06 -3.63
N ASN A 69 18.48 20.87 -4.75
CA ASN A 69 17.07 21.22 -4.96
C ASN A 69 16.10 20.04 -4.74
N GLU A 70 16.60 18.90 -4.30
CA GLU A 70 15.89 17.65 -4.05
C GLU A 70 16.10 17.21 -2.60
N VAL A 71 15.27 16.29 -2.10
CA VAL A 71 15.41 15.73 -0.75
C VAL A 71 16.09 14.37 -0.78
N ASP A 72 16.93 14.14 0.22
CA ASP A 72 17.51 12.82 0.49
C ASP A 72 16.58 11.92 1.27
N GLY A 73 16.80 10.62 1.13
CA GLY A 73 16.16 9.60 1.94
C GLY A 73 14.81 9.15 1.38
N GLY A 74 14.05 8.48 2.23
CA GLY A 74 12.69 8.05 1.90
C GLY A 74 11.76 9.23 1.64
N THR A 75 10.80 9.04 0.75
CA THR A 75 9.81 10.01 0.28
C THR A 75 8.41 9.65 0.77
N ASP A 76 7.43 10.51 0.53
CA ASP A 76 6.06 10.18 0.89
C ASP A 76 5.05 10.99 0.09
N TRP A 77 3.89 10.40 -0.20
CA TRP A 77 2.79 11.13 -0.81
C TRP A 77 1.44 10.79 -0.18
N LEU A 78 0.46 11.66 -0.43
CA LEU A 78 -0.95 11.33 -0.26
C LEU A 78 -1.73 11.66 -1.52
N ALA A 79 -2.27 10.63 -2.17
CA ALA A 79 -3.19 10.73 -3.28
C ALA A 79 -4.64 10.77 -2.80
N ARG A 80 -5.37 11.85 -3.12
CA ARG A 80 -6.79 12.02 -2.73
C ARG A 80 -7.71 12.09 -3.94
N GLY A 81 -8.79 11.30 -3.92
CA GLY A 81 -9.78 11.27 -4.99
C GLY A 81 -11.00 10.43 -4.67
N LYS A 82 -12.15 10.78 -5.26
CA LYS A 82 -13.40 10.00 -5.13
C LYS A 82 -13.25 8.57 -5.67
N PRO A 83 -14.15 7.64 -5.34
CA PRO A 83 -14.21 6.34 -6.02
C PRO A 83 -14.30 6.54 -7.55
N GLY A 84 -13.61 5.70 -8.33
CA GLY A 84 -13.63 5.77 -9.79
C GLY A 84 -12.55 6.65 -10.45
N THR A 85 -11.80 7.46 -9.69
CA THR A 85 -10.79 8.38 -10.26
C THR A 85 -9.45 7.74 -10.65
N GLY A 86 -9.36 6.41 -10.73
CA GLY A 86 -8.12 5.70 -11.11
C GLY A 86 -7.03 5.55 -10.03
N LYS A 87 -7.33 5.73 -8.73
CA LYS A 87 -6.33 5.59 -7.64
C LYS A 87 -5.65 4.22 -7.59
N SER A 88 -6.43 3.16 -7.71
CA SER A 88 -5.95 1.78 -7.71
C SER A 88 -4.99 1.53 -8.87
N THR A 89 -5.32 2.02 -10.06
CA THR A 89 -4.44 2.00 -11.23
C THR A 89 -3.15 2.79 -10.99
N LEU A 90 -3.24 4.00 -10.41
CA LEU A 90 -2.07 4.81 -10.05
C LEU A 90 -1.16 4.07 -9.05
N ALA A 91 -1.73 3.36 -8.09
CA ALA A 91 -0.97 2.57 -7.12
C ALA A 91 -0.20 1.42 -7.82
N ASN A 92 -0.83 0.72 -8.77
CA ASN A 92 -0.14 -0.30 -9.57
C ASN A 92 0.96 0.33 -10.45
N TYR A 93 0.69 1.45 -11.12
CA TYR A 93 1.68 2.19 -11.90
C TYR A 93 2.89 2.58 -11.06
N LEU A 94 2.62 3.09 -9.85
CA LEU A 94 3.66 3.46 -8.89
C LEU A 94 4.54 2.26 -8.54
N VAL A 95 3.96 1.09 -8.21
CA VAL A 95 4.75 -0.12 -7.92
C VAL A 95 5.72 -0.42 -9.04
N VAL A 96 5.27 -0.40 -10.30
CA VAL A 96 6.14 -0.68 -11.46
C VAL A 96 7.28 0.34 -11.53
N ARG A 97 7.02 1.62 -11.29
CA ARG A 97 8.05 2.68 -11.28
C ARG A 97 9.04 2.52 -10.14
N LEU A 98 8.59 2.21 -8.95
CA LEU A 98 9.46 2.01 -7.79
C LEU A 98 10.42 0.83 -8.00
N LEU A 99 9.92 -0.27 -8.57
CA LEU A 99 10.75 -1.42 -8.95
C LEU A 99 11.72 -1.08 -10.10
N GLU A 100 11.27 -0.31 -11.10
CA GLU A 100 12.10 0.09 -12.25
C GLU A 100 13.27 0.99 -11.84
N ILE A 101 13.00 1.96 -10.97
CA ILE A 101 13.91 3.08 -10.69
C ILE A 101 14.87 2.73 -9.53
N ASN A 102 14.36 2.07 -8.49
CA ASN A 102 15.09 1.92 -7.23
C ASN A 102 15.54 0.49 -6.93
N ASP A 103 15.05 -0.51 -7.69
CA ASP A 103 15.24 -1.95 -7.38
C ASP A 103 14.87 -2.29 -5.92
N GLU A 104 13.89 -1.59 -5.36
CA GLU A 104 13.62 -1.60 -3.93
C GLU A 104 12.57 -2.63 -3.51
N LYS A 105 12.45 -2.84 -2.20
CA LYS A 105 11.43 -3.72 -1.61
C LYS A 105 10.09 -2.99 -1.61
N VAL A 106 9.14 -3.39 -2.45
CA VAL A 106 7.80 -2.78 -2.44
C VAL A 106 6.84 -3.62 -1.61
N VAL A 107 6.22 -3.01 -0.60
CA VAL A 107 5.25 -3.64 0.30
C VAL A 107 3.89 -3.00 0.08
N TRP A 108 2.94 -3.79 -0.40
CA TRP A 108 1.54 -3.43 -0.49
C TRP A 108 0.78 -3.93 0.73
N ARG A 109 0.06 -3.01 1.39
CA ARG A 109 -0.80 -3.33 2.53
C ARG A 109 -2.00 -4.19 2.11
N GLY A 110 -1.97 -5.47 2.43
CA GLY A 110 -3.09 -6.38 2.25
C GLY A 110 -4.32 -5.95 3.08
N SER A 111 -5.50 -6.12 2.51
CA SER A 111 -6.78 -5.84 3.16
C SER A 111 -7.78 -6.93 2.83
N SER A 112 -8.65 -7.27 3.79
CA SER A 112 -9.71 -8.25 3.58
C SER A 112 -10.84 -7.75 2.69
N SER A 113 -10.97 -6.43 2.53
CA SER A 113 -12.03 -5.80 1.74
C SER A 113 -11.59 -5.37 0.34
N ARG A 114 -10.28 -5.30 0.09
CA ARG A 114 -9.69 -4.72 -1.14
C ARG A 114 -8.51 -5.53 -1.62
N SER A 115 -8.42 -5.70 -2.93
CA SER A 115 -7.37 -6.43 -3.64
C SER A 115 -6.98 -5.69 -4.91
N GLU A 116 -6.80 -4.38 -4.80
CA GLU A 116 -6.49 -3.50 -5.94
C GLU A 116 -5.10 -3.78 -6.57
N TRP A 117 -4.25 -4.56 -5.90
CA TRP A 117 -2.95 -5.05 -6.40
C TRP A 117 -3.07 -6.22 -7.40
N ILE A 118 -4.26 -6.78 -7.59
CA ILE A 118 -4.50 -7.97 -8.42
C ILE A 118 -4.00 -7.86 -9.88
N PRO A 119 -3.98 -6.69 -10.55
CA PRO A 119 -3.30 -6.57 -11.85
C PRO A 119 -1.84 -7.03 -11.82
N LEU A 120 -1.15 -6.90 -10.69
CA LEU A 120 0.25 -7.29 -10.49
C LEU A 120 0.40 -8.68 -9.82
N ALA A 121 -0.69 -9.43 -9.63
CA ALA A 121 -0.67 -10.74 -8.99
C ALA A 121 0.38 -11.71 -9.56
N PRO A 122 0.59 -11.81 -10.90
CA PRO A 122 1.56 -12.76 -11.47
C PRO A 122 3.01 -12.56 -11.01
N TRP A 123 3.38 -11.38 -10.52
CA TRP A 123 4.71 -11.07 -9.99
C TRP A 123 4.75 -10.96 -8.47
N THR A 124 3.61 -11.15 -7.80
CA THR A 124 3.45 -10.86 -6.38
C THR A 124 3.95 -12.02 -5.53
N THR A 125 4.77 -11.69 -4.53
CA THR A 125 5.02 -12.55 -3.37
C THR A 125 4.01 -12.20 -2.27
N LEU A 126 3.06 -13.09 -2.00
CA LEU A 126 2.02 -12.89 -1.00
C LEU A 126 2.49 -13.39 0.37
N TYR A 127 2.40 -12.56 1.40
CA TYR A 127 2.75 -12.89 2.77
C TYR A 127 1.51 -13.04 3.66
N LEU A 128 1.42 -14.20 4.31
CA LEU A 128 0.39 -14.53 5.29
C LEU A 128 1.00 -14.78 6.68
N PRO A 129 0.31 -14.44 7.77
CA PRO A 129 0.83 -14.71 9.12
C PRO A 129 0.88 -16.23 9.39
N ALA A 130 2.03 -16.73 9.81
CA ALA A 130 2.26 -18.16 10.04
C ALA A 130 1.33 -18.70 11.13
N GLY A 131 0.68 -19.85 10.89
CA GLY A 131 -0.19 -20.50 11.89
C GLY A 131 -1.50 -19.76 12.18
N VAL A 132 -1.95 -18.91 11.26
CA VAL A 132 -3.30 -18.32 11.24
C VAL A 132 -4.04 -18.94 10.05
N ASP A 133 -5.23 -19.48 10.30
CA ASP A 133 -6.07 -20.01 9.23
C ASP A 133 -6.70 -18.85 8.47
N MET A 134 -6.54 -18.87 7.14
CA MET A 134 -6.99 -17.79 6.26
C MET A 134 -8.15 -18.29 5.40
N SER A 135 -9.27 -17.59 5.47
CA SER A 135 -10.37 -17.72 4.51
C SER A 135 -10.00 -16.99 3.23
N ILE A 136 -10.00 -17.71 2.10
CA ILE A 136 -9.71 -17.17 0.79
C ILE A 136 -10.92 -17.37 -0.11
N ARG A 137 -11.43 -16.27 -0.66
CA ARG A 137 -12.63 -16.27 -1.49
C ARG A 137 -12.46 -15.36 -2.69
N LEU A 138 -12.82 -15.88 -3.86
CA LEU A 138 -13.07 -15.10 -5.06
C LEU A 138 -14.54 -14.70 -5.06
N GLU A 139 -14.81 -13.41 -4.87
CA GLU A 139 -16.16 -12.85 -4.94
C GLU A 139 -16.42 -12.22 -6.30
N PRO A 140 -17.49 -12.58 -7.00
CA PRO A 140 -17.76 -12.01 -8.31
C PRO A 140 -18.12 -10.53 -8.20
N LYS A 141 -17.70 -9.73 -9.19
CA LYS A 141 -18.12 -8.33 -9.34
C LYS A 141 -19.61 -8.23 -9.63
N ASP A 142 -20.16 -9.22 -10.36
CA ASP A 142 -21.61 -9.40 -10.51
C ASP A 142 -22.15 -10.22 -9.33
N PRO A 143 -22.97 -9.62 -8.44
CA PRO A 143 -23.48 -10.30 -7.25
C PRO A 143 -24.45 -11.45 -7.55
N THR A 144 -24.83 -11.67 -8.81
CA THR A 144 -25.67 -12.81 -9.23
C THR A 144 -24.89 -14.10 -9.44
N ASN A 145 -23.57 -14.03 -9.59
CA ASN A 145 -22.69 -15.19 -9.72
C ASN A 145 -22.35 -15.78 -8.34
N GLU A 146 -22.00 -17.08 -8.29
CA GLU A 146 -21.57 -17.72 -7.04
C GLU A 146 -20.11 -17.39 -6.72
N PRO A 147 -19.76 -17.13 -5.44
CA PRO A 147 -18.38 -17.02 -5.01
C PRO A 147 -17.68 -18.38 -5.04
N VAL A 148 -16.36 -18.34 -5.16
CA VAL A 148 -15.49 -19.52 -5.16
C VAL A 148 -14.56 -19.46 -3.96
N ASP A 149 -14.57 -20.50 -3.12
CA ASP A 149 -13.63 -20.63 -2.00
C ASP A 149 -12.34 -21.34 -2.49
N LEU A 150 -11.19 -20.84 -2.04
CA LEU A 150 -9.88 -21.40 -2.32
C LEU A 150 -9.21 -21.87 -1.02
N GLU A 151 -8.40 -22.91 -1.13
CA GLU A 151 -7.41 -23.28 -0.13
C GLU A 151 -6.15 -22.41 -0.29
N VAL A 152 -5.30 -22.37 0.74
CA VAL A 152 -4.09 -21.53 0.75
C VAL A 152 -3.08 -21.93 -0.32
N ASP A 153 -2.95 -23.22 -0.62
CA ASP A 153 -2.05 -23.74 -1.66
C ASP A 153 -2.50 -23.33 -3.08
N GLU A 154 -3.81 -23.21 -3.30
CA GLU A 154 -4.38 -22.77 -4.57
C GLU A 154 -4.18 -21.27 -4.87
N LEU A 155 -3.75 -20.47 -3.89
CA LEU A 155 -3.35 -19.07 -4.16
C LEU A 155 -2.19 -18.98 -5.14
N THR A 156 -1.34 -20.02 -5.21
CA THR A 156 -0.21 -20.08 -6.15
C THR A 156 -0.63 -20.20 -7.61
N GLU A 157 -1.92 -20.44 -7.90
CA GLU A 157 -2.48 -20.32 -9.25
C GLU A 157 -2.73 -18.86 -9.66
N ILE A 158 -2.73 -17.92 -8.70
CA ILE A 158 -2.99 -16.49 -8.90
C ILE A 158 -1.72 -15.65 -8.67
N VAL A 159 -0.96 -15.97 -7.62
CA VAL A 159 0.26 -15.25 -7.22
C VAL A 159 1.50 -16.09 -7.46
N ARG A 160 2.64 -15.42 -7.67
CA ARG A 160 3.94 -16.08 -7.90
C ARG A 160 4.34 -17.00 -6.77
N GLU A 161 4.18 -16.54 -5.54
CA GLU A 161 4.62 -17.26 -4.36
C GLU A 161 3.79 -16.86 -3.15
N VAL A 162 3.52 -17.82 -2.28
CA VAL A 162 2.95 -17.57 -0.95
C VAL A 162 4.01 -17.88 0.09
N ARG A 163 4.37 -16.89 0.89
CA ARG A 163 5.29 -17.00 2.03
C ARG A 163 4.55 -16.73 3.33
N THR A 164 5.15 -17.17 4.43
CA THR A 164 4.63 -16.90 5.77
C THR A 164 5.65 -16.17 6.62
N TYR A 165 5.18 -15.41 7.61
CA TYR A 165 6.03 -14.73 8.58
C TYR A 165 5.46 -14.87 10.00
N SER A 166 6.31 -14.81 11.02
CA SER A 166 5.93 -14.96 12.43
C SER A 166 5.76 -13.62 13.16
N ASP A 167 6.55 -12.62 12.78
CA ASP A 167 6.51 -11.28 13.37
C ASP A 167 7.01 -10.20 12.38
N PRO A 168 6.84 -8.88 12.69
CA PRO A 168 7.27 -7.82 11.81
C PRO A 168 8.77 -7.78 11.49
N ARG A 169 9.64 -8.24 12.40
CA ARG A 169 11.10 -8.21 12.23
C ARG A 169 11.55 -9.31 11.29
N GLU A 170 11.03 -10.52 11.44
CA GLU A 170 11.28 -11.62 10.50
C GLU A 170 10.78 -11.25 9.10
N LEU A 171 9.59 -10.66 8.99
CA LEU A 171 9.07 -10.20 7.70
C LEU A 171 10.09 -9.29 7.01
N ASN A 172 10.59 -8.24 7.69
CA ASN A 172 11.54 -7.30 7.10
C ASN A 172 12.85 -7.95 6.61
N GLN A 173 13.26 -9.07 7.21
CA GLN A 173 14.45 -9.82 6.80
C GLN A 173 14.22 -10.71 5.56
N THR A 174 12.97 -11.07 5.28
CA THR A 174 12.62 -12.03 4.20
C THR A 174 12.08 -11.35 2.94
N LEU A 175 11.78 -10.04 2.98
CA LEU A 175 11.41 -9.25 1.81
C LEU A 175 12.59 -9.18 0.81
N ASP A 176 12.30 -9.39 -0.47
CA ASP A 176 13.29 -9.40 -1.55
C ASP A 176 13.43 -8.00 -2.20
N GLU A 177 14.65 -7.59 -2.54
CA GLU A 177 14.86 -6.39 -3.37
C GLU A 177 14.33 -6.63 -4.79
N GLY A 178 13.90 -5.56 -5.47
CA GLY A 178 13.33 -5.65 -6.81
C GLY A 178 12.01 -6.40 -6.93
N SER A 179 11.28 -6.62 -5.83
CA SER A 179 10.05 -7.42 -5.79
C SER A 179 8.86 -6.71 -5.13
N LEU A 180 7.65 -7.03 -5.62
CA LEU A 180 6.38 -6.67 -4.99
C LEU A 180 5.96 -7.73 -3.97
N HIS A 181 5.65 -7.26 -2.76
CA HIS A 181 5.13 -8.07 -1.68
C HIS A 181 3.76 -7.56 -1.26
N VAL A 182 2.76 -8.44 -1.21
CA VAL A 182 1.46 -8.12 -0.60
C VAL A 182 1.42 -8.76 0.77
N VAL A 183 1.28 -7.97 1.83
CA VAL A 183 1.37 -8.49 3.21
C VAL A 183 0.02 -8.33 3.90
N TYR A 184 -0.55 -9.44 4.38
CA TYR A 184 -1.74 -9.42 5.23
C TYR A 184 -1.32 -9.33 6.71
N PRO A 185 -1.85 -8.38 7.49
CA PRO A 185 -1.41 -8.16 8.88
C PRO A 185 -1.73 -9.36 9.77
N ASP A 186 -0.91 -9.57 10.80
CA ASP A 186 -1.14 -10.64 11.77
C ASP A 186 -2.23 -10.22 12.77
N PRO A 187 -3.42 -10.87 12.76
CA PRO A 187 -4.49 -10.53 13.70
C PRO A 187 -4.12 -10.79 15.16
N ARG A 188 -3.10 -11.62 15.43
CA ARG A 188 -2.63 -11.93 16.79
C ARG A 188 -1.57 -10.95 17.30
N MET A 189 -1.21 -9.91 16.54
CA MET A 189 -0.22 -8.90 16.96
C MET A 189 1.13 -9.47 17.46
N ARG A 190 1.53 -10.65 16.96
CA ARG A 190 2.75 -11.34 17.44
C ARG A 190 3.98 -10.47 17.15
N GLY A 191 4.84 -10.36 18.17
CA GLY A 191 6.05 -9.53 18.14
C GLY A 191 5.81 -8.02 18.17
N CYS A 192 4.59 -7.50 17.98
CA CYS A 192 4.32 -6.07 17.93
C CYS A 192 4.69 -5.35 19.24
N GLN A 193 4.32 -5.93 20.38
CA GLN A 193 4.65 -5.38 21.70
C GLN A 193 6.16 -5.44 21.97
N GLU A 194 6.85 -6.50 21.55
CA GLU A 194 8.30 -6.64 21.71
C GLU A 194 9.06 -5.60 20.89
N VAL A 195 8.62 -5.33 19.65
CA VAL A 195 9.18 -4.25 18.82
C VAL A 195 9.04 -2.91 19.54
N TYR A 196 7.85 -2.62 20.08
CA TYR A 196 7.62 -1.39 20.82
C TYR A 196 8.47 -1.29 22.10
N GLU A 197 8.62 -2.39 22.83
CA GLU A 197 9.41 -2.44 24.06
C GLU A 197 10.91 -2.24 23.86
N ARG A 198 11.41 -2.60 22.67
CA ARG A 198 12.81 -2.41 22.28
C ARG A 198 13.08 -1.05 21.66
N SER A 199 12.06 -0.22 21.43
CA SER A 199 12.24 1.14 20.94
C SER A 199 12.99 1.98 21.98
N PRO A 200 14.09 2.66 21.61
CA PRO A 200 14.80 3.57 22.52
C PRO A 200 13.94 4.80 22.88
N GLU A 201 12.95 5.13 22.05
CA GLU A 201 12.04 6.28 22.22
C GLU A 201 10.66 5.86 22.78
N LYS A 202 10.58 4.69 23.43
CA LYS A 202 9.35 4.20 24.07
C LYS A 202 8.81 5.22 25.09
N GLN A 203 7.71 5.89 24.72
CA GLN A 203 7.14 6.96 25.54
C GLN A 203 5.60 6.99 25.59
N TYR A 204 4.92 6.11 24.87
CA TYR A 204 3.46 6.14 24.77
C TYR A 204 2.81 5.29 25.86
N ASP A 205 1.87 5.92 26.58
CA ASP A 205 1.11 5.26 27.64
C ASP A 205 0.27 4.10 27.10
N THR A 206 0.21 3.01 27.86
CA THR A 206 -0.78 1.97 27.61
C THR A 206 -2.17 2.47 28.04
N PRO A 207 -3.25 2.02 27.38
CA PRO A 207 -4.60 2.36 27.82
C PRO A 207 -4.85 1.93 29.29
N PRO A 208 -5.66 2.65 30.09
CA PRO A 208 -5.80 2.43 31.54
C PRO A 208 -6.23 1.03 32.00
N LYS A 209 -6.73 0.20 31.09
CA LYS A 209 -7.19 -1.17 31.37
C LYS A 209 -6.31 -2.25 30.73
N ARG A 210 -5.11 -1.88 30.27
CA ARG A 210 -4.20 -2.77 29.54
C ARG A 210 -2.78 -2.65 30.05
N GLU A 211 -2.11 -3.79 30.08
CA GLU A 211 -0.69 -3.90 30.44
C GLU A 211 0.22 -3.55 29.26
N THR A 212 -0.28 -3.73 28.02
CA THR A 212 0.50 -3.56 26.79
C THR A 212 -0.18 -2.57 25.84
N LEU A 213 0.62 -1.95 24.96
CA LEU A 213 0.11 -1.08 23.90
C LEU A 213 -0.44 -1.92 22.75
N PHE A 214 0.22 -3.03 22.41
CA PHE A 214 -0.22 -4.00 21.41
C PHE A 214 -0.71 -5.30 22.07
N SER A 215 -1.88 -5.80 21.68
CA SER A 215 -2.39 -7.12 22.11
C SER A 215 -3.27 -7.76 21.05
N GLU A 216 -3.54 -9.05 21.17
CA GLU A 216 -4.38 -9.83 20.24
C GLU A 216 -5.83 -9.31 20.12
N GLU A 217 -6.29 -8.50 21.08
CA GLU A 217 -7.62 -7.86 21.05
C GLU A 217 -7.66 -6.65 20.12
N ASP A 218 -6.50 -6.17 19.66
CA ASP A 218 -6.42 -5.01 18.77
C ASP A 218 -6.94 -5.35 17.37
N PRO A 219 -7.60 -4.40 16.69
CA PRO A 219 -7.90 -4.52 15.27
C PRO A 219 -6.65 -4.88 14.47
N ALA A 220 -6.72 -5.86 13.56
CA ALA A 220 -5.57 -6.34 12.78
C ALA A 220 -4.78 -5.22 12.07
N ASN A 221 -5.44 -4.14 11.66
CA ASN A 221 -4.78 -2.97 11.06
C ASN A 221 -3.75 -2.31 11.98
N HIS A 222 -3.86 -2.45 13.30
CA HIS A 222 -2.89 -1.89 14.24
C HIS A 222 -1.51 -2.55 14.13
N TRP A 223 -1.41 -3.74 13.54
CA TRP A 223 -0.15 -4.41 13.28
C TRP A 223 0.81 -3.54 12.45
N TRP A 224 0.28 -2.72 11.53
CA TRP A 224 1.06 -1.83 10.67
C TRP A 224 1.84 -0.76 11.44
N PHE A 225 1.35 -0.34 12.61
CA PHE A 225 2.10 0.60 13.45
C PHE A 225 3.39 -0.02 13.98
N ALA A 226 3.32 -1.28 14.41
CA ALA A 226 4.48 -2.02 14.87
C ALA A 226 5.41 -2.43 13.71
N TRP A 227 4.86 -2.76 12.54
CA TRP A 227 5.69 -3.03 11.35
C TRP A 227 6.49 -1.79 10.93
N PHE A 228 5.84 -0.63 10.88
CA PHE A 228 6.48 0.63 10.53
C PHE A 228 7.61 0.96 11.52
N LEU A 229 7.35 0.79 12.82
CA LEU A 229 8.37 0.92 13.87
C LEU A 229 9.52 -0.09 13.70
N ALA A 230 9.20 -1.36 13.48
CA ALA A 230 10.18 -2.41 13.24
C ALA A 230 11.11 -2.06 12.08
N ARG A 231 10.53 -1.59 10.96
CA ARG A 231 11.29 -1.24 9.77
C ARG A 231 12.20 -0.06 10.04
N VAL A 232 11.72 1.00 10.71
CA VAL A 232 12.50 2.23 10.93
C VAL A 232 13.59 2.06 11.99
N GLU A 233 13.32 1.39 13.11
CA GLU A 233 14.27 1.32 14.23
C GLU A 233 15.14 0.05 14.25
N HIS A 234 14.63 -1.06 13.69
CA HIS A 234 15.29 -2.37 13.78
C HIS A 234 15.82 -2.86 12.44
N GLY A 235 15.40 -2.21 11.35
CA GLY A 235 15.82 -2.53 10.00
C GLY A 235 15.37 -3.91 9.49
N PRO A 236 16.07 -4.46 8.48
CA PRO A 236 17.21 -3.85 7.79
C PRO A 236 16.85 -2.57 7.01
N HIS A 237 17.82 -1.68 6.79
CA HIS A 237 17.60 -0.33 6.22
C HIS A 237 17.80 -0.24 4.68
N HIS A 238 17.53 -1.33 3.94
CA HIS A 238 17.49 -1.30 2.46
C HIS A 238 16.29 -0.48 1.99
N TRP A 239 16.34 0.16 0.82
CA TRP A 239 15.21 0.90 0.29
C TRP A 239 13.92 0.07 0.30
N THR A 240 12.87 0.63 0.88
CA THR A 240 11.57 -0.03 1.05
C THR A 240 10.47 0.99 0.85
N SER A 241 9.46 0.63 0.06
CA SER A 241 8.29 1.46 -0.19
C SER A 241 7.03 0.80 0.28
N LEU A 242 6.27 1.48 1.14
CA LEU A 242 4.99 1.00 1.66
C LEU A 242 3.82 1.67 0.93
N ILE A 243 2.93 0.86 0.37
CA ILE A 243 1.71 1.30 -0.30
C ILE A 243 0.50 1.10 0.63
N PHE A 244 -0.17 2.20 0.99
CA PHE A 244 -1.47 2.21 1.66
C PHE A 244 -2.59 2.56 0.68
N ASP A 245 -3.26 1.57 0.11
CA ASP A 245 -4.41 1.76 -0.79
C ASP A 245 -5.61 2.50 -0.13
N GLU A 246 -5.73 2.42 1.20
CA GLU A 246 -6.60 3.32 1.98
C GLU A 246 -5.96 3.54 3.36
N ILE A 247 -5.33 4.69 3.55
CA ILE A 247 -4.63 5.02 4.79
C ILE A 247 -5.60 5.38 5.94
N GLY A 248 -6.83 5.83 5.61
CA GLY A 248 -7.86 6.15 6.60
C GLY A 248 -8.23 4.95 7.47
N ASP A 249 -8.08 3.72 6.96
CA ASP A 249 -8.32 2.48 7.71
C ASP A 249 -7.28 2.22 8.81
N VAL A 250 -6.11 2.85 8.73
CA VAL A 250 -5.01 2.67 9.67
C VAL A 250 -4.97 3.85 10.65
N CYS A 251 -5.04 5.09 10.15
CA CYS A 251 -5.00 6.28 10.98
C CYS A 251 -6.23 7.19 10.73
N PRO A 252 -7.43 6.75 11.13
CA PRO A 252 -8.64 7.52 10.90
C PRO A 252 -8.61 8.84 11.67
N GLN A 253 -9.21 9.89 11.11
CA GLN A 253 -9.33 11.20 11.77
C GLN A 253 -10.15 11.13 13.07
N SER A 254 -10.99 10.13 13.23
CA SER A 254 -11.74 9.85 14.46
C SER A 254 -10.92 9.16 15.55
N ALA A 255 -9.65 8.79 15.29
CA ALA A 255 -8.77 8.18 16.27
C ALA A 255 -8.68 9.08 17.52
N SER A 256 -9.06 8.51 18.65
CA SER A 256 -9.07 9.17 19.96
C SER A 256 -8.60 8.19 21.02
N LYS A 257 -8.47 8.65 22.27
CA LYS A 257 -8.09 7.78 23.37
C LYS A 257 -9.19 6.73 23.58
N ASP A 258 -8.93 5.52 23.13
CA ASP A 258 -9.85 4.39 23.19
C ASP A 258 -9.24 3.20 23.95
N THR A 259 -9.99 2.11 24.03
CA THR A 259 -9.54 0.86 24.67
C THR A 259 -8.40 0.17 23.93
N PHE A 260 -8.24 0.48 22.64
CA PHE A 260 -7.21 -0.10 21.79
C PHE A 260 -5.93 0.73 21.75
N GLY A 261 -5.90 1.91 22.37
CA GLY A 261 -4.76 2.83 22.29
C GLY A 261 -4.53 3.35 20.87
N THR A 262 -5.57 3.46 20.05
CA THR A 262 -5.46 3.86 18.63
C THR A 262 -4.79 5.22 18.50
N TYR A 263 -5.17 6.19 19.34
CA TYR A 263 -4.56 7.51 19.36
C TYR A 263 -3.05 7.46 19.66
N GLN A 264 -2.64 6.68 20.66
CA GLN A 264 -1.22 6.51 21.00
C GLN A 264 -0.44 5.83 19.88
N LYS A 265 -1.03 4.86 19.18
CA LYS A 265 -0.41 4.23 18.01
C LYS A 265 -0.29 5.18 16.82
N VAL A 266 -1.25 6.11 16.64
CA VAL A 266 -1.14 7.20 15.66
C VAL A 266 -0.06 8.21 16.04
N GLU A 267 0.11 8.52 17.33
CA GLU A 267 1.23 9.35 17.81
C GLU A 267 2.57 8.67 17.54
N LEU A 268 2.68 7.38 17.85
CA LEU A 268 3.83 6.54 17.51
C LEU A 268 4.15 6.64 16.02
N LEU A 269 3.17 6.37 15.15
CA LEU A 269 3.37 6.47 13.70
C LEU A 269 3.85 7.86 13.27
N LYS A 270 3.24 8.93 13.79
CA LYS A 270 3.61 10.32 13.47
C LYS A 270 5.08 10.61 13.80
N ASP A 271 5.58 10.12 14.92
CA ASP A 271 6.97 10.32 15.32
C ASP A 271 7.91 9.45 14.48
N THR A 272 7.60 8.17 14.29
CA THR A 272 8.39 7.26 13.43
C THR A 272 8.41 7.70 11.96
N TRP A 273 7.34 8.34 11.46
CA TRP A 273 7.27 8.85 10.08
C TRP A 273 8.35 9.88 9.77
N VAL A 274 8.73 10.70 10.76
CA VAL A 274 9.78 11.72 10.59
C VAL A 274 11.15 11.09 10.34
N ASP A 275 11.38 9.92 10.94
CA ASP A 275 12.63 9.19 10.84
C ASP A 275 12.66 8.21 9.68
N ALA A 276 11.49 7.76 9.17
CA ALA A 276 11.39 6.87 8.01
C ALA A 276 12.30 7.29 6.85
N ARG A 277 12.36 8.61 6.57
CA ARG A 277 13.24 9.16 5.53
C ARG A 277 14.71 8.85 5.74
N LYS A 278 15.20 8.85 6.99
CA LYS A 278 16.61 8.61 7.33
C LYS A 278 17.00 7.13 7.22
N PHE A 279 16.01 6.24 7.17
CA PHE A 279 16.20 4.79 7.21
C PHE A 279 15.67 4.08 5.96
N GLY A 280 15.49 4.82 4.87
CA GLY A 280 15.21 4.29 3.54
C GLY A 280 13.80 3.73 3.40
N LEU A 281 12.84 4.25 4.17
CA LEU A 281 11.44 3.88 4.08
C LEU A 281 10.64 5.03 3.44
N SER A 282 10.06 4.76 2.28
CA SER A 282 9.11 5.65 1.60
C SER A 282 7.67 5.18 1.81
N THR A 283 6.71 6.11 1.86
CA THR A 283 5.31 5.78 2.13
C THR A 283 4.35 6.47 1.17
N TYR A 284 3.58 5.66 0.45
CA TYR A 284 2.66 6.11 -0.58
C TYR A 284 1.23 5.78 -0.17
N ALA A 285 0.50 6.81 0.23
CA ALA A 285 -0.85 6.69 0.75
C ALA A 285 -1.91 7.15 -0.24
N PHE A 286 -3.05 6.46 -0.21
CA PHE A 286 -4.24 6.78 -0.98
C PHE A 286 -5.42 6.95 -0.01
N ALA A 287 -6.31 7.89 -0.32
CA ALA A 287 -7.52 8.14 0.47
C ALA A 287 -8.66 8.67 -0.42
N HIS A 288 -9.90 8.43 0.00
CA HIS A 288 -11.07 9.09 -0.60
C HIS A 288 -11.12 10.59 -0.31
N SER A 289 -10.86 10.96 0.95
CA SER A 289 -10.68 12.33 1.37
C SER A 289 -9.46 12.44 2.27
N GLU A 290 -8.68 13.50 2.06
CA GLU A 290 -7.58 13.82 2.97
C GLU A 290 -8.10 14.06 4.40
N THR A 291 -9.34 14.54 4.58
CA THR A 291 -9.92 14.76 5.92
C THR A 291 -10.13 13.50 6.72
N ASP A 292 -10.17 12.33 6.08
CA ASP A 292 -10.41 11.05 6.75
C ASP A 292 -9.12 10.52 7.40
N VAL A 293 -7.97 11.08 7.01
CA VAL A 293 -6.65 10.77 7.56
C VAL A 293 -6.38 11.66 8.77
N HIS A 294 -5.84 11.07 9.85
CA HIS A 294 -5.57 11.81 11.07
C HIS A 294 -4.62 12.99 10.83
N GLN A 295 -4.99 14.17 11.33
CA GLN A 295 -4.26 15.44 11.12
C GLN A 295 -2.77 15.39 11.49
N MET A 296 -2.38 14.53 12.44
CA MET A 296 -0.97 14.36 12.81
C MET A 296 -0.15 13.79 11.66
N ILE A 297 -0.71 12.85 10.91
CA ILE A 297 -0.06 12.21 9.76
C ILE A 297 -0.07 13.16 8.55
N ARG A 298 -1.19 13.84 8.30
CA ARG A 298 -1.29 14.84 7.21
C ARG A 298 -0.21 15.91 7.25
N ARG A 299 0.14 16.38 8.45
CA ARG A 299 1.20 17.36 8.65
C ARG A 299 2.61 16.85 8.33
N LYS A 300 2.81 15.54 8.21
CA LYS A 300 4.10 14.92 7.86
C LYS A 300 4.25 14.66 6.37
N LEU A 301 3.13 14.53 5.66
CA LEU A 301 3.11 14.24 4.24
C LEU A 301 3.60 15.46 3.44
N ARG A 302 4.61 15.27 2.58
CA ARG A 302 5.33 16.30 1.83
C ARG A 302 4.85 16.45 0.40
N TRP A 303 4.57 15.34 -0.29
CA TRP A 303 3.92 15.37 -1.60
C TRP A 303 2.43 15.13 -1.47
N ARG A 304 1.69 15.73 -2.39
CA ARG A 304 0.26 15.49 -2.57
C ARG A 304 0.01 15.15 -4.02
N VAL A 305 -0.94 14.23 -4.23
CA VAL A 305 -1.47 13.93 -5.55
C VAL A 305 -2.96 14.22 -5.54
N GLN A 306 -3.37 15.16 -6.37
CA GLN A 306 -4.77 15.47 -6.60
C GLN A 306 -5.25 14.67 -7.82
N MET A 307 -6.16 13.73 -7.55
CA MET A 307 -6.83 12.90 -8.56
C MET A 307 -7.87 13.72 -9.34
N PRO A 308 -8.33 13.24 -10.51
CA PRO A 308 -9.27 13.96 -11.36
C PRO A 308 -10.66 14.10 -10.70
N GLU A 309 -11.54 14.87 -11.33
CA GLU A 309 -12.94 15.13 -10.92
C GLU A 309 -13.12 15.87 -9.57
N THR A 310 -12.02 16.27 -8.92
CA THR A 310 -12.06 17.08 -7.71
C THR A 310 -11.04 18.20 -7.79
N ALA A 311 -11.45 19.40 -7.38
CA ALA A 311 -10.62 20.58 -7.50
C ALA A 311 -9.34 20.48 -6.67
N ASN A 312 -8.22 20.89 -7.26
CA ASN A 312 -6.96 21.07 -6.54
C ASN A 312 -7.04 22.27 -5.58
N PRO A 313 -6.23 22.26 -4.51
CA PRO A 313 -6.17 23.40 -3.61
C PRO A 313 -5.63 24.64 -4.34
N THR A 314 -6.12 25.80 -3.95
CA THR A 314 -5.66 27.11 -4.45
C THR A 314 -5.18 28.02 -3.32
N LYS A 315 -5.32 27.58 -2.07
CA LYS A 315 -4.88 28.29 -0.87
C LYS A 315 -4.23 27.31 0.11
N ALA A 316 -3.28 27.80 0.90
CA ALA A 316 -2.61 27.00 1.93
C ALA A 316 -3.60 26.39 2.95
N SER A 317 -4.65 27.12 3.30
CA SER A 317 -5.71 26.64 4.21
C SER A 317 -6.42 25.38 3.75
N ASP A 318 -6.33 25.04 2.46
CA ASP A 318 -7.00 23.89 1.87
C ASP A 318 -6.23 22.58 2.14
N VAL A 319 -4.97 22.67 2.55
CA VAL A 319 -4.07 21.52 2.76
C VAL A 319 -3.43 21.56 4.14
N VAL A 320 -3.72 20.56 4.96
CA VAL A 320 -3.16 20.48 6.31
C VAL A 320 -1.67 20.14 6.23
N GLY A 321 -0.83 21.00 6.81
CA GLY A 321 0.63 20.83 6.84
C GLY A 321 1.38 21.70 5.85
N PHE A 322 0.68 22.36 4.91
CA PHE A 322 1.31 23.26 3.95
C PHE A 322 1.15 24.71 4.41
N GLU A 323 2.24 25.47 4.32
CA GLU A 323 2.30 26.92 4.53
C GLU A 323 2.02 27.69 3.24
N SER A 324 2.24 27.06 2.07
CA SER A 324 1.99 27.70 0.77
C SER A 324 1.49 26.74 -0.30
N ILE A 325 0.72 27.29 -1.26
CA ILE A 325 0.22 26.61 -2.45
C ILE A 325 0.47 27.51 -3.66
N ARG A 326 1.11 26.97 -4.70
CA ARG A 326 1.47 27.72 -5.92
C ARG A 326 0.37 27.73 -6.99
N MET A 327 -0.54 26.77 -6.92
CA MET A 327 -1.67 26.66 -7.85
C MET A 327 -2.65 27.81 -7.62
N LYS A 328 -2.96 28.58 -8.67
CA LYS A 328 -3.86 29.75 -8.58
C LYS A 328 -5.28 29.46 -9.04
N HIS A 329 -5.47 28.36 -9.77
CA HIS A 329 -6.74 27.99 -10.39
C HIS A 329 -6.92 26.47 -10.30
N ASP A 330 -8.16 26.04 -10.45
CA ASP A 330 -8.53 24.63 -10.56
C ASP A 330 -8.17 24.10 -11.96
N MET A 331 -7.44 22.99 -11.97
CA MET A 331 -6.97 22.26 -13.16
C MET A 331 -7.57 20.85 -13.18
N THR A 332 -7.57 20.18 -12.02
CA THR A 332 -7.85 18.74 -11.88
C THR A 332 -9.33 18.37 -12.00
N SER A 333 -10.26 19.32 -11.83
CA SER A 333 -11.68 19.06 -12.12
C SER A 333 -11.96 18.75 -13.61
N ARG A 334 -11.01 19.05 -14.51
CA ARG A 334 -11.13 18.80 -15.95
C ARG A 334 -10.28 17.64 -16.45
N TYR A 335 -9.51 17.02 -15.55
CA TYR A 335 -8.62 15.92 -15.91
C TYR A 335 -9.44 14.66 -16.12
N ASP A 336 -8.98 13.83 -17.05
CA ASP A 336 -9.55 12.52 -17.31
C ASP A 336 -9.00 11.48 -16.31
N VAL A 337 -9.67 10.35 -16.19
CA VAL A 337 -9.14 9.20 -15.43
C VAL A 337 -7.84 8.74 -16.09
N GLY A 338 -6.78 8.59 -15.30
CA GLY A 338 -5.43 8.34 -15.80
C GLY A 338 -4.54 9.58 -15.79
N GLU A 339 -5.06 10.75 -15.40
CA GLU A 339 -4.28 11.97 -15.18
C GLU A 339 -4.33 12.38 -13.71
N ALA A 340 -3.27 12.99 -13.20
CA ALA A 340 -3.27 13.60 -11.89
C ALA A 340 -2.31 14.79 -11.81
N LEU A 341 -2.43 15.53 -10.71
CA LEU A 341 -1.55 16.62 -10.39
C LEU A 341 -0.76 16.30 -9.12
N MET A 342 0.56 16.19 -9.23
CA MET A 342 1.43 16.11 -8.06
C MET A 342 1.91 17.50 -7.67
N TYR A 343 1.95 17.78 -6.37
CA TYR A 343 2.40 19.07 -5.87
C TYR A 343 3.07 18.98 -4.50
N THR A 344 3.94 19.94 -4.27
CA THR A 344 4.57 20.28 -3.00
C THR A 344 4.23 21.73 -2.65
N GLU A 345 4.83 22.29 -1.60
CA GLU A 345 4.71 23.72 -1.30
C GLU A 345 5.41 24.61 -2.34
N SER A 346 6.43 24.06 -3.02
CA SER A 346 7.31 24.83 -3.90
C SER A 346 6.88 24.77 -5.36
N SER A 347 6.40 23.63 -5.83
CA SER A 347 6.11 23.37 -7.25
C SER A 347 4.94 22.39 -7.43
N PHE A 348 4.41 22.32 -8.64
CA PHE A 348 3.38 21.36 -9.04
C PHE A 348 3.58 20.95 -10.50
N GLU A 349 3.20 19.74 -10.83
CA GLU A 349 3.32 19.18 -12.17
C GLU A 349 2.24 18.13 -12.43
N SER A 350 1.74 18.09 -13.66
CA SER A 350 0.76 17.08 -14.08
C SER A 350 1.47 15.86 -14.63
N PHE A 351 0.85 14.71 -14.46
CA PHE A 351 1.35 13.45 -15.03
C PHE A 351 0.19 12.53 -15.33
N GLY A 352 0.44 11.54 -16.18
CA GLY A 352 -0.54 10.54 -16.53
C GLY A 352 0.04 9.13 -16.52
N TRP A 353 -0.88 8.16 -16.50
CA TRP A 353 -0.60 6.73 -16.57
C TRP A 353 -1.73 6.04 -17.34
N ASP A 354 -1.40 4.94 -18.00
CA ASP A 354 -2.38 4.10 -18.69
C ASP A 354 -3.15 3.20 -17.72
N ASP A 355 -4.31 2.71 -18.15
CA ASP A 355 -5.10 1.80 -17.33
C ASP A 355 -4.40 0.44 -17.15
N MET A 356 -4.55 -0.13 -15.95
CA MET A 356 -4.00 -1.41 -15.52
C MET A 356 -5.15 -2.25 -14.98
N PRO A 357 -6.02 -2.76 -15.88
CA PRO A 357 -7.26 -3.38 -15.48
C PRO A 357 -7.04 -4.68 -14.71
N SER A 358 -7.97 -4.98 -13.81
CA SER A 358 -8.04 -6.29 -13.16
C SER A 358 -8.35 -7.37 -14.21
N PRO A 359 -7.58 -8.47 -14.26
CA PRO A 359 -7.73 -9.52 -15.27
C PRO A 359 -9.01 -10.35 -15.10
N SER A 360 -9.59 -10.35 -13.90
CA SER A 360 -10.73 -11.20 -13.55
C SER A 360 -12.02 -10.41 -13.28
N SER A 361 -13.15 -11.04 -13.58
CA SER A 361 -14.48 -10.63 -13.17
C SER A 361 -14.74 -10.84 -11.67
N TYR A 362 -13.79 -11.44 -10.95
CA TYR A 362 -13.83 -11.70 -9.51
C TYR A 362 -12.84 -10.82 -8.74
N LYS A 363 -13.13 -10.61 -7.46
CA LYS A 363 -12.28 -9.95 -6.48
C LYS A 363 -11.75 -10.99 -5.51
N LEU A 364 -10.43 -10.98 -5.29
CA LEU A 364 -9.82 -11.81 -4.27
C LEU A 364 -10.04 -11.19 -2.89
N LYS A 365 -10.58 -11.97 -1.95
CA LYS A 365 -10.67 -11.63 -0.53
C LYS A 365 -9.90 -12.64 0.28
N ILE A 366 -9.05 -12.14 1.17
CA ILE A 366 -8.27 -12.94 2.10
C ILE A 366 -8.50 -12.35 3.49
N ALA A 367 -8.96 -13.17 4.42
CA ALA A 367 -9.23 -12.75 5.79
C ALA A 367 -8.90 -13.89 6.76
N PRO A 368 -8.50 -13.60 8.01
CA PRO A 368 -8.44 -14.63 9.04
C PRO A 368 -9.81 -15.31 9.21
N GLU A 369 -9.83 -16.63 9.40
CA GLU A 369 -11.07 -17.32 9.76
C GLU A 369 -11.60 -16.82 11.11
N VAL A 370 -12.88 -16.45 11.14
CA VAL A 370 -13.58 -16.16 12.39
C VAL A 370 -14.00 -17.49 12.99
N ARG A 371 -13.32 -17.92 14.06
CA ARG A 371 -13.69 -19.11 14.83
C ARG A 371 -14.76 -18.81 15.87
#